data_AF-A0A5P9EZ04-F1
#
_entry.id   AF-A0A5P9EZ04-F1
#
_cell.length_a   1.000
_cell.length_b   1.000
_cell.length_c   1.000
_cell.angle_alpha   90.00
_cell.angle_beta   90.00
_cell.angle_gamma   90.00
#
_symmetry.space_group_name_H-M   'P 1'
#
loop_
_entity.id
_entity.type
_entity.pdbx_description
1 polymer ?
#
loop_
_entity_poly.entity_id
_entity_poly.type
_entity_poly.pdbx_seq_one_letter_code
_entity_poly.pdbx_strand_id
1 'polypeptide(L)'
;MKKIIAAALIHLGMTTSAFAAVDAQLEGLYTKAAQQSGDAIEASYEAFKAAQQQDPTDPAALFYLGASETLMAKESWLPWKKVSYAENGIARMDKALLMIEELENPGRSARGMPRDLLFKGIAATTFTKVPAFFNAFDRGFELYGELMDDPRLSQMPVQAVSWIYCGALEAADLGEKSELKSEWQAVATTSGALALCKPDTEQ
;
A
#
# COMPACT_ATOMS: atom_id res chain seq x y z
N MET A 1 13.86 -17.72 70.03
CA MET A 1 13.42 -18.50 68.85
C MET A 1 12.68 -17.55 67.91
N LYS A 2 13.32 -17.13 66.81
CA LYS A 2 12.80 -16.18 65.81
C LYS A 2 12.00 -16.95 64.75
N LYS A 3 10.75 -16.55 64.49
CA LYS A 3 10.00 -16.98 63.30
C LYS A 3 10.00 -15.81 62.31
N ILE A 4 10.68 -15.97 61.19
CA ILE A 4 10.67 -15.03 60.06
C ILE A 4 9.59 -15.51 59.11
N ILE A 5 8.53 -14.71 58.91
CA ILE A 5 7.53 -14.94 57.87
C ILE A 5 8.00 -14.16 56.64
N ALA A 6 8.50 -14.88 55.64
CA ALA A 6 8.83 -14.31 54.34
C ALA A 6 7.53 -14.26 53.51
N ALA A 7 7.05 -13.05 53.22
CA ALA A 7 6.01 -12.83 52.22
C ALA A 7 6.69 -12.72 50.84
N ALA A 8 6.50 -13.74 50.00
CA ALA A 8 6.92 -13.71 48.61
C ALA A 8 5.88 -12.97 47.76
N LEU A 9 6.17 -11.72 47.40
CA LEU A 9 5.43 -10.98 46.37
C LEU A 9 5.90 -11.48 45.00
N ILE A 10 5.11 -12.35 44.37
CA ILE A 10 5.29 -12.74 42.98
C ILE A 10 4.70 -11.62 42.12
N HIS A 11 5.55 -10.71 41.63
CA HIS A 11 5.15 -9.80 40.57
C HIS A 11 5.10 -10.58 39.26
N LEU A 12 3.88 -10.92 38.84
CA LEU A 12 3.59 -11.40 37.49
C LEU A 12 3.73 -10.19 36.55
N GLY A 13 4.94 -9.97 36.03
CA GLY A 13 5.17 -9.04 34.93
C GLY A 13 4.47 -9.59 33.69
N MET A 14 3.29 -9.07 33.37
CA MET A 14 2.70 -9.25 32.04
C MET A 14 3.59 -8.51 31.04
N THR A 15 4.52 -9.21 30.42
CA THR A 15 5.14 -8.74 29.19
C THR A 15 4.08 -8.80 28.09
N THR A 16 3.36 -7.71 27.88
CA THR A 16 2.58 -7.52 26.66
C THR A 16 3.57 -7.27 25.52
N SER A 17 4.20 -8.33 25.04
CA SER A 17 4.96 -8.29 23.79
C SER A 17 3.98 -8.36 22.63
N ALA A 18 3.50 -7.21 22.17
CA ALA A 18 2.92 -7.03 20.84
C ALA A 18 2.77 -5.52 20.59
N PHE A 19 3.81 -4.89 20.06
CA PHE A 19 3.57 -3.66 19.30
C PHE A 19 2.72 -4.08 18.09
N ALA A 20 1.53 -3.48 18.00
CA ALA A 20 0.58 -3.82 16.97
C ALA A 20 1.18 -3.41 15.61
N ALA A 21 1.47 -4.41 14.78
CA ALA A 21 1.58 -4.22 13.34
C ALA A 21 0.39 -3.41 12.84
N VAL A 22 0.55 -2.67 11.74
CA VAL A 22 -0.57 -1.98 11.06
C VAL A 22 -1.80 -2.90 11.02
N ASP A 23 -2.85 -2.49 11.73
CA ASP A 23 -4.08 -3.25 11.93
C ASP A 23 -5.20 -2.76 11.02
N ALA A 24 -6.36 -3.40 11.12
CA ALA A 24 -7.52 -3.07 10.30
C ALA A 24 -8.01 -1.62 10.47
N GLN A 25 -7.82 -1.03 11.65
CA GLN A 25 -8.23 0.35 11.90
C GLN A 25 -7.31 1.32 11.17
N LEU A 26 -5.99 1.14 11.26
CA LEU A 26 -5.02 1.96 10.54
C LEU A 26 -5.15 1.79 9.02
N GLU A 27 -5.26 0.57 8.50
CA GLU A 27 -5.51 0.33 7.05
C GLU A 27 -6.81 1.00 6.57
N GLY A 28 -7.83 1.05 7.43
CA GLY A 28 -9.09 1.72 7.16
C GLY A 28 -8.93 3.24 6.97
N LEU A 29 -8.02 3.88 7.70
CA LEU A 29 -7.73 5.31 7.53
C LEU A 29 -7.16 5.60 6.15
N TYR A 30 -6.18 4.81 5.68
CA TYR A 30 -5.65 4.95 4.34
C TYR A 30 -6.72 4.70 3.27
N THR A 31 -7.52 3.63 3.43
CA THR A 31 -8.58 3.31 2.48
C THR A 31 -9.59 4.46 2.36
N LYS A 32 -9.93 5.10 3.48
CA LYS A 32 -10.79 6.29 3.50
C LYS A 32 -10.12 7.47 2.78
N ALA A 33 -8.84 7.74 3.08
CA ALA A 33 -8.06 8.80 2.44
C ALA A 33 -7.88 8.63 0.93
N ALA A 34 -7.75 7.39 0.44
CA ALA A 34 -7.66 7.12 -0.99
C ALA A 34 -8.97 7.40 -1.75
N GLN A 35 -10.11 7.40 -1.04
CA GLN A 35 -11.45 7.64 -1.59
C GLN A 35 -11.95 9.07 -1.37
N GLN A 36 -11.43 9.77 -0.36
CA GLN A 36 -11.92 11.06 0.12
C GLN A 36 -10.79 12.08 0.17
N SER A 37 -11.12 13.33 -0.12
CA SER A 37 -10.20 14.46 -0.05
C SER A 37 -10.16 15.12 1.35
N GLY A 38 -9.21 16.02 1.57
CA GLY A 38 -9.13 16.89 2.76
C GLY A 38 -8.76 16.14 4.03
N ASP A 39 -9.52 16.35 5.11
CA ASP A 39 -9.21 15.86 6.48
C ASP A 39 -8.91 14.36 6.57
N ALA A 40 -9.48 13.55 5.67
CA ALA A 40 -9.19 12.11 5.63
C ALA A 40 -7.71 11.82 5.29
N ILE A 41 -7.13 12.58 4.36
CA ILE A 41 -5.73 12.45 3.96
C ILE A 41 -4.80 12.89 5.08
N GLU A 42 -5.09 14.02 5.72
CA GLU A 42 -4.29 14.51 6.85
C GLU A 42 -4.35 13.52 8.03
N ALA A 43 -5.53 12.99 8.36
CA ALA A 43 -5.69 11.98 9.40
C ALA A 43 -4.90 10.70 9.11
N SER A 44 -4.90 10.23 7.85
CA SER A 44 -4.09 9.09 7.42
C SER A 44 -2.59 9.39 7.58
N TYR A 45 -2.13 10.53 7.07
CA TYR A 45 -0.73 10.93 7.15
C TYR A 45 -0.22 11.01 8.60
N GLU A 46 -0.94 11.70 9.49
CA GLU A 46 -0.52 11.83 10.89
C GLU A 46 -0.59 10.49 11.64
N ALA A 47 -1.57 9.63 11.36
CA ALA A 47 -1.66 8.30 11.97
C ALA A 47 -0.48 7.40 11.57
N PHE A 48 -0.14 7.32 10.28
CA PHE A 48 0.98 6.50 9.82
C PHE A 48 2.34 7.08 10.18
N LYS A 49 2.44 8.41 10.28
CA LYS A 49 3.63 9.08 10.81
C LYS A 49 3.85 8.72 12.28
N ALA A 50 2.80 8.70 13.10
CA ALA A 50 2.88 8.24 14.49
C ALA A 50 3.24 6.74 14.58
N ALA A 51 2.63 5.90 13.75
CA ALA A 51 2.94 4.46 13.69
C ALA A 51 4.41 4.21 13.33
N GLN A 52 4.96 4.92 12.33
CA GLN A 52 6.36 4.80 11.94
C GLN A 52 7.33 5.33 13.00
N GLN A 53 6.94 6.34 13.79
CA GLN A 53 7.72 6.79 14.93
C GLN A 53 7.74 5.75 16.08
N GLN A 54 6.62 5.04 16.27
CA GLN A 54 6.50 4.01 17.29
C GLN A 54 7.26 2.73 16.93
N ASP A 55 7.20 2.30 15.67
CA ASP A 55 7.98 1.20 15.13
C ASP A 55 8.60 1.57 13.77
N PRO A 56 9.84 2.10 13.76
CA PRO A 56 10.54 2.47 12.53
C PRO A 56 10.90 1.28 11.63
N THR A 57 10.74 0.05 12.12
CA THR A 57 11.08 -1.19 11.40
C THR A 57 9.87 -1.86 10.76
N ASP A 58 8.64 -1.42 11.06
CA ASP A 58 7.43 -1.96 10.42
C ASP A 58 7.33 -1.48 8.95
N PRO A 59 7.50 -2.38 7.97
CA PRO A 59 7.39 -1.99 6.56
C PRO A 59 5.98 -1.56 6.18
N ALA A 60 4.93 -2.05 6.86
CA ALA A 60 3.56 -1.63 6.58
C ALA A 60 3.33 -0.17 6.99
N ALA A 61 3.81 0.21 8.18
CA ALA A 61 3.74 1.59 8.64
C ALA A 61 4.52 2.53 7.70
N LEU A 62 5.72 2.11 7.28
CA LEU A 62 6.53 2.87 6.33
C LEU A 62 5.83 3.04 4.96
N PHE A 63 5.26 1.95 4.43
CA PHE A 63 4.57 1.96 3.14
C PHE A 63 3.37 2.90 3.15
N TYR A 64 2.48 2.75 4.13
CA TYR A 64 1.28 3.57 4.22
C TYR A 64 1.56 5.03 4.58
N LEU A 65 2.65 5.32 5.30
CA LEU A 65 3.15 6.69 5.44
C LEU A 65 3.51 7.27 4.07
N GLY A 66 4.30 6.54 3.28
CA GLY A 66 4.69 6.99 1.94
C GLY A 66 3.47 7.17 1.01
N ALA A 67 2.54 6.22 1.02
CA ALA A 67 1.30 6.32 0.26
C ALA A 67 0.45 7.53 0.70
N SER A 68 0.38 7.82 2.00
CA SER A 68 -0.31 9.02 2.52
C SER A 68 0.41 10.32 2.13
N GLU A 69 1.74 10.34 2.08
CA GLU A 69 2.51 11.47 1.56
C GLU A 69 2.17 11.74 0.07
N THR A 70 2.02 10.71 -0.76
CA THR A 70 1.60 10.91 -2.16
C THR A 70 0.19 11.50 -2.30
N LEU A 71 -0.73 11.17 -1.38
CA LEU A 71 -2.05 11.80 -1.30
C LEU A 71 -1.95 13.26 -0.84
N MET A 72 -1.09 13.56 0.15
CA MET A 72 -0.80 14.94 0.57
C MET A 72 -0.20 15.76 -0.57
N ALA A 73 0.66 15.17 -1.40
CA ALA A 73 1.23 15.84 -2.56
C ALA A 73 0.15 16.28 -3.55
N LYS A 74 -0.84 15.41 -3.83
CA LYS A 74 -1.96 15.69 -4.74
C LYS A 74 -2.73 16.94 -4.33
N GLU A 75 -3.01 17.10 -3.03
CA GLU A 75 -3.82 18.20 -2.50
C GLU A 75 -3.03 19.46 -2.14
N SER A 76 -1.71 19.36 -2.02
CA SER A 76 -0.91 20.50 -1.60
C SER A 76 -0.92 21.63 -2.64
N TRP A 77 -1.29 22.82 -2.18
CA TRP A 77 -1.29 24.07 -2.94
C TRP A 77 0.10 24.73 -3.03
N LEU A 78 1.03 24.37 -2.13
CA LEU A 78 2.39 24.91 -2.10
C LEU A 78 3.33 24.02 -2.95
N PRO A 79 3.92 24.52 -4.05
CA PRO A 79 4.68 23.69 -4.99
C PRO A 79 5.83 22.89 -4.34
N TRP A 80 6.61 23.52 -3.45
CA TRP A 80 7.72 22.85 -2.78
C TRP A 80 7.26 21.74 -1.82
N LYS A 81 6.11 21.90 -1.16
CA LYS A 81 5.55 20.84 -0.31
C LYS A 81 5.02 19.69 -1.16
N LYS A 82 4.34 19.99 -2.28
CA LYS A 82 3.89 18.98 -3.24
C LYS A 82 5.05 18.10 -3.72
N VAL A 83 6.15 18.72 -4.15
CA VAL A 83 7.35 17.99 -4.58
C VAL A 83 7.91 17.16 -3.43
N SER A 84 8.15 17.76 -2.26
CA SER A 84 8.71 17.03 -1.12
C SER A 84 7.85 15.85 -0.67
N TYR A 85 6.52 16.00 -0.62
CA TYR A 85 5.61 14.91 -0.27
C TYR A 85 5.64 13.79 -1.31
N ALA A 86 5.70 14.12 -2.61
CA ALA A 86 5.78 13.11 -3.65
C ALA A 86 7.12 12.33 -3.61
N GLU A 87 8.26 13.03 -3.47
CA GLU A 87 9.58 12.41 -3.41
C GLU A 87 9.72 11.51 -2.18
N ASN A 88 9.35 12.03 -1.00
CA ASN A 88 9.37 11.25 0.24
C ASN A 88 8.44 10.04 0.13
N GLY A 89 7.23 10.26 -0.40
CA GLY A 89 6.23 9.21 -0.54
C GLY A 89 6.72 8.06 -1.41
N ILE A 90 7.23 8.38 -2.60
CA ILE A 90 7.80 7.39 -3.53
C ILE A 90 8.95 6.64 -2.88
N ALA A 91 9.92 7.35 -2.29
CA ALA A 91 11.11 6.74 -1.68
C ALA A 91 10.75 5.80 -0.50
N ARG A 92 9.75 6.16 0.30
CA ARG A 92 9.27 5.30 1.40
C ARG A 92 8.56 4.06 0.89
N MET A 93 7.71 4.20 -0.13
CA MET A 93 7.02 3.08 -0.75
C MET A 93 8.03 2.10 -1.36
N ASP A 94 9.01 2.59 -2.13
CA ASP A 94 10.09 1.77 -2.69
C ASP A 94 10.86 1.02 -1.60
N LYS A 95 11.28 1.72 -0.54
CA LYS A 95 11.98 1.09 0.59
C LYS A 95 11.13 0.02 1.28
N ALA A 96 9.84 0.29 1.49
CA ALA A 96 8.96 -0.65 2.17
C ALA A 96 8.65 -1.90 1.32
N LEU A 97 8.59 -1.77 0.00
CA LEU A 97 8.46 -2.91 -0.92
C LEU A 97 9.68 -3.84 -0.78
N LEU A 98 10.90 -3.30 -0.80
CA LEU A 98 12.13 -4.08 -0.58
C LEU A 98 12.11 -4.79 0.77
N MET A 99 11.73 -4.09 1.84
CA MET A 99 11.62 -4.70 3.18
C MET A 99 10.60 -5.84 3.23
N ILE A 100 9.51 -5.76 2.47
CA ILE A 100 8.47 -6.80 2.44
C ILE A 100 8.90 -8.02 1.64
N GLU A 101 9.65 -7.84 0.56
CA GLU A 101 10.19 -8.95 -0.24
C GLU A 101 11.20 -9.80 0.55
N GLU A 102 11.87 -9.20 1.53
CA GLU A 102 12.79 -9.90 2.44
C GLU A 102 12.07 -10.70 3.55
N LEU A 103 10.76 -10.52 3.74
CA LEU A 103 9.99 -11.24 4.76
C LEU A 103 9.57 -12.63 4.25
N GLU A 104 9.86 -13.68 5.03
CA GLU A 104 9.36 -15.03 4.75
C GLU A 104 7.82 -15.10 4.74
N ASN A 105 7.16 -14.27 5.55
CA ASN A 105 5.72 -14.14 5.60
C ASN A 105 5.31 -12.68 5.84
N PRO A 106 5.01 -11.91 4.78
CA PRO A 106 4.62 -10.50 4.91
C PRO A 106 3.23 -10.31 5.53
N GLY A 107 2.51 -11.41 5.82
CA GLY A 107 1.18 -11.38 6.38
C GLY A 107 0.12 -10.99 5.35
N ARG A 108 -1.07 -10.64 5.87
CA ARG A 108 -2.22 -10.24 5.05
C ARG A 108 -2.78 -8.91 5.55
N SER A 109 -3.43 -8.19 4.65
CA SER A 109 -4.24 -7.02 5.00
C SER A 109 -5.52 -7.42 5.73
N ALA A 110 -6.21 -6.46 6.31
CA ALA A 110 -7.50 -6.66 6.97
C ALA A 110 -8.57 -7.25 6.06
N ARG A 111 -8.47 -7.02 4.74
CA ARG A 111 -9.34 -7.61 3.71
C ARG A 111 -8.83 -8.95 3.18
N GLY A 112 -7.81 -9.51 3.82
CA GLY A 112 -7.27 -10.83 3.50
C GLY A 112 -6.44 -10.87 2.21
N MET A 113 -5.97 -9.75 1.67
CA MET A 113 -5.02 -9.76 0.54
C MET A 113 -3.58 -9.96 1.09
N PRO A 114 -2.73 -10.80 0.47
CA PRO A 114 -1.29 -10.80 0.77
C PRO A 114 -0.73 -9.38 0.71
N ARG A 115 0.02 -8.94 1.73
CA ARG A 115 0.45 -7.53 1.81
C ARG A 115 1.37 -7.12 0.68
N ASP A 116 2.23 -8.02 0.24
CA ASP A 116 3.09 -7.84 -0.92
C ASP A 116 2.27 -7.51 -2.18
N LEU A 117 1.21 -8.28 -2.48
CA LEU A 117 0.33 -7.98 -3.62
C LEU A 117 -0.39 -6.63 -3.45
N LEU A 118 -0.90 -6.35 -2.24
CA LEU A 118 -1.61 -5.11 -1.97
C LEU A 118 -0.70 -3.90 -2.18
N PHE A 119 0.53 -3.97 -1.68
CA PHE A 119 1.47 -2.86 -1.71
C PHE A 119 2.04 -2.66 -3.11
N LYS A 120 2.35 -3.74 -3.84
CA LYS A 120 2.71 -3.66 -5.26
C LYS A 120 1.58 -2.99 -6.05
N GLY A 121 0.32 -3.36 -5.81
CA GLY A 121 -0.82 -2.74 -6.50
C GLY A 121 -0.96 -1.25 -6.19
N ILE A 122 -0.86 -0.85 -4.92
CA ILE A 122 -0.94 0.55 -4.50
C ILE A 122 0.22 1.35 -5.11
N ALA A 123 1.44 0.82 -5.06
CA ALA A 123 2.63 1.46 -5.62
C ALA A 123 2.55 1.57 -7.15
N ALA A 124 2.16 0.49 -7.84
CA ALA A 124 1.93 0.51 -9.28
C ALA A 124 0.93 1.60 -9.68
N THR A 125 -0.20 1.69 -8.99
CA THR A 125 -1.22 2.73 -9.22
C THR A 125 -0.69 4.13 -8.97
N THR A 126 0.05 4.32 -7.88
CA THR A 126 0.60 5.63 -7.54
C THR A 126 1.67 6.06 -8.55
N PHE A 127 2.64 5.20 -8.82
CA PHE A 127 3.83 5.52 -9.61
C PHE A 127 3.54 5.75 -11.09
N THR A 128 2.53 5.09 -11.66
CA THR A 128 2.11 5.36 -13.04
C THR A 128 1.29 6.63 -13.20
N LYS A 129 0.85 7.24 -12.08
CA LYS A 129 0.01 8.46 -12.08
C LYS A 129 0.74 9.72 -11.59
N VAL A 130 1.92 9.60 -10.98
CA VAL A 130 2.72 10.78 -10.63
C VAL A 130 3.27 11.45 -11.90
N PRO A 131 3.51 12.78 -11.87
CA PRO A 131 4.11 13.49 -13.00
C PRO A 131 5.43 12.88 -13.49
N ALA A 132 5.64 12.89 -14.81
CA ALA A 132 6.78 12.24 -15.46
C ALA A 132 8.15 12.64 -14.91
N PHE A 133 8.33 13.88 -14.42
CA PHE A 133 9.61 14.35 -13.90
C PHE A 133 10.07 13.62 -12.62
N PHE A 134 9.19 12.86 -11.94
CA PHE A 134 9.57 11.97 -10.84
C PHE A 134 10.20 10.66 -11.32
N ASN A 135 10.16 10.36 -12.63
CA ASN A 135 10.74 9.16 -13.23
C ASN A 135 10.30 7.86 -12.52
N ALA A 136 9.02 7.76 -12.15
CA ALA A 136 8.46 6.61 -11.43
C ALA A 136 7.57 5.72 -12.32
N PHE A 137 7.17 6.19 -13.50
CA PHE A 137 6.22 5.48 -14.36
C PHE A 137 6.68 4.06 -14.69
N ASP A 138 7.91 3.89 -15.19
CA ASP A 138 8.44 2.58 -15.57
C ASP A 138 8.46 1.61 -14.40
N ARG A 139 8.88 2.07 -13.20
CA ARG A 139 8.85 1.24 -11.97
C ARG A 139 7.43 0.82 -11.62
N GLY A 140 6.47 1.75 -11.69
CA GLY A 140 5.06 1.43 -11.45
C GLY A 140 4.50 0.43 -12.47
N PHE A 141 4.92 0.55 -13.73
CA PHE A 141 4.52 -0.35 -14.80
C PHE A 141 5.10 -1.76 -14.63
N GLU A 142 6.37 -1.87 -14.23
CA GLU A 142 7.02 -3.14 -13.88
C GLU A 142 6.27 -3.85 -12.74
N LEU A 143 5.86 -3.13 -11.69
CA LEU A 143 5.06 -3.68 -10.60
C LEU A 143 3.71 -4.24 -11.08
N TYR A 144 3.08 -3.64 -12.10
CA TYR A 144 1.89 -4.26 -12.71
C TYR A 144 2.22 -5.57 -13.43
N GLY A 145 3.35 -5.65 -14.13
CA GLY A 145 3.81 -6.90 -14.74
C GLY A 145 4.00 -8.01 -13.70
N GLU A 146 4.70 -7.71 -12.61
CA GLU A 146 4.87 -8.66 -11.50
C GLU A 146 3.54 -9.14 -10.92
N LEU A 147 2.56 -8.23 -10.78
CA LEU A 147 1.22 -8.58 -10.31
C LEU A 147 0.46 -9.46 -11.30
N MET A 148 0.56 -9.19 -12.60
CA MET A 148 -0.10 -9.98 -13.65
C MET A 148 0.50 -11.38 -13.79
N ASP A 149 1.79 -11.52 -13.52
CA ASP A 149 2.49 -12.81 -13.51
C ASP A 149 2.27 -13.62 -12.22
N ASP A 150 1.76 -12.98 -11.16
CA ASP A 150 1.53 -13.65 -9.88
C ASP A 150 0.22 -14.46 -9.86
N PRO A 151 0.28 -15.81 -9.77
CA PRO A 151 -0.91 -16.65 -9.79
C PRO A 151 -1.83 -16.43 -8.59
N ARG A 152 -1.34 -15.85 -7.48
CA ARG A 152 -2.16 -15.53 -6.30
C ARG A 152 -3.15 -14.40 -6.60
N LEU A 153 -2.86 -13.50 -7.54
CA LEU A 153 -3.78 -12.41 -7.91
C LEU A 153 -5.10 -12.95 -8.48
N SER A 154 -5.03 -13.95 -9.36
CA SER A 154 -6.21 -14.59 -9.98
C SER A 154 -7.06 -15.41 -8.99
N GLN A 155 -6.49 -15.81 -7.85
CA GLN A 155 -7.18 -16.56 -6.80
C GLN A 155 -7.94 -15.65 -5.83
N MET A 156 -7.71 -14.34 -5.87
CA MET A 156 -8.41 -13.39 -5.02
C MET A 156 -9.84 -13.14 -5.52
N PRO A 157 -10.79 -12.81 -4.62
CA PRO A 157 -12.11 -12.35 -5.05
C PRO A 157 -11.99 -11.17 -6.01
N VAL A 158 -12.59 -11.29 -7.19
CA VAL A 158 -12.39 -10.32 -8.29
C VAL A 158 -12.72 -8.88 -7.88
N GLN A 159 -13.72 -8.69 -7.01
CA GLN A 159 -14.09 -7.36 -6.51
C GLN A 159 -12.99 -6.71 -5.65
N ALA A 160 -12.10 -7.50 -5.06
CA ALA A 160 -10.99 -7.02 -4.24
C ALA A 160 -9.76 -6.65 -5.07
N VAL A 161 -9.62 -7.17 -6.29
CA VAL A 161 -8.42 -7.02 -7.14
C VAL A 161 -8.68 -6.37 -8.49
N SER A 162 -9.93 -6.14 -8.89
CA SER A 162 -10.26 -5.56 -10.20
C SER A 162 -9.56 -4.23 -10.47
N TRP A 163 -9.37 -3.40 -9.45
CA TRP A 163 -8.65 -2.14 -9.55
C TRP A 163 -7.19 -2.30 -9.99
N ILE A 164 -6.53 -3.43 -9.67
CA ILE A 164 -5.17 -3.75 -10.13
C ILE A 164 -5.20 -4.04 -11.64
N TYR A 165 -6.14 -4.87 -12.09
CA TYR A 165 -6.32 -5.16 -13.52
C TYR A 165 -6.63 -3.92 -14.33
N CYS A 166 -7.58 -3.11 -13.88
CA CYS A 166 -7.96 -1.89 -14.60
C CYS A 166 -6.83 -0.86 -14.62
N GLY A 167 -6.11 -0.70 -13.49
CA GLY A 167 -4.95 0.19 -13.42
C GLY A 167 -3.79 -0.24 -14.33
N ALA A 168 -3.56 -1.55 -14.48
CA ALA A 168 -2.56 -2.08 -15.41
C ALA A 168 -2.92 -1.78 -16.86
N LEU A 169 -4.20 -1.94 -17.24
CA LEU A 169 -4.68 -1.61 -18.60
C LEU A 169 -4.59 -0.11 -18.90
N GLU A 170 -4.93 0.74 -17.92
CA GLU A 170 -4.76 2.20 -17.99
C GLU A 170 -3.29 2.57 -18.17
N ALA A 171 -2.40 1.98 -17.38
CA ALA A 171 -0.96 2.21 -17.48
C ALA A 171 -0.39 1.72 -18.80
N ALA A 172 -0.86 0.59 -19.34
CA ALA A 172 -0.44 0.08 -20.63
C ALA A 172 -0.88 0.99 -21.78
N ASP A 173 -2.05 1.63 -21.66
CA ASP A 173 -2.51 2.65 -22.60
C ASP A 173 -1.63 3.90 -22.54
N LEU A 174 -1.43 4.45 -21.34
CA LEU A 174 -0.55 5.61 -21.08
C LEU A 174 0.88 5.40 -21.58
N GLY A 175 1.40 4.18 -21.44
CA GLY A 175 2.75 3.79 -21.88
C GLY A 175 2.83 3.34 -23.34
N GLU A 176 1.74 3.44 -24.10
CA GLU A 176 1.62 3.02 -25.51
C GLU A 176 2.04 1.55 -25.74
N LYS A 177 1.75 0.67 -24.78
CA LYS A 177 2.12 -0.77 -24.78
C LYS A 177 0.99 -1.64 -25.34
N SER A 178 0.60 -1.41 -26.60
CA SER A 178 -0.61 -2.03 -27.20
C SER A 178 -0.62 -3.57 -27.21
N GLU A 179 0.52 -4.20 -27.47
CA GLU A 179 0.66 -5.66 -27.45
C GLU A 179 0.44 -6.20 -26.02
N LEU A 180 1.19 -5.69 -25.05
CA LEU A 180 1.07 -6.09 -23.65
C LEU A 180 -0.31 -5.75 -23.05
N LYS A 181 -0.91 -4.63 -23.45
CA LYS A 181 -2.30 -4.29 -23.09
C LYS A 181 -3.26 -5.39 -23.54
N SER A 182 -3.09 -5.92 -24.75
CA SER A 182 -3.93 -6.99 -25.28
C SER A 182 -3.75 -8.30 -24.50
N GLU A 183 -2.52 -8.61 -24.10
CA GLU A 183 -2.21 -9.75 -23.23
C GLU A 183 -2.88 -9.61 -21.86
N TRP A 184 -2.67 -8.49 -21.17
CA TRP A 184 -3.28 -8.22 -19.87
C TRP A 184 -4.80 -8.12 -19.94
N GLN A 185 -5.37 -7.68 -21.05
CA GLN A 185 -6.82 -7.67 -21.25
C GLN A 185 -7.39 -9.09 -21.33
N ALA A 186 -6.66 -10.02 -21.95
CA ALA A 186 -7.04 -11.43 -21.93
C ALA A 186 -7.02 -12.00 -20.49
N VAL A 187 -5.97 -11.69 -19.72
CA VAL A 187 -5.88 -12.07 -18.30
C VAL A 187 -7.03 -11.48 -17.48
N ALA A 188 -7.33 -10.18 -17.65
CA ALA A 188 -8.43 -9.50 -16.98
C ALA A 188 -9.81 -10.05 -17.39
N THR A 189 -9.95 -10.55 -18.62
CA THR A 189 -11.18 -11.21 -19.09
C THR A 189 -11.37 -12.55 -18.38
N THR A 190 -10.32 -13.37 -18.32
CA THR A 190 -10.36 -14.69 -17.67
C THR A 190 -10.63 -14.59 -16.16
N SER A 191 -10.09 -13.57 -15.48
CA SER A 191 -10.37 -13.32 -14.07
C SER A 191 -11.76 -12.71 -13.80
N GLY A 192 -12.47 -12.28 -14.85
CA GLY A 192 -13.74 -11.54 -14.74
C GLY A 192 -13.57 -10.07 -14.33
N ALA A 193 -12.34 -9.59 -14.15
CA ALA A 193 -12.04 -8.23 -13.71
C ALA A 193 -12.36 -7.18 -14.79
N LEU A 194 -12.24 -7.52 -16.08
CA LEU A 194 -12.48 -6.58 -17.17
C LEU A 194 -13.89 -5.98 -17.14
N ALA A 195 -14.89 -6.76 -16.72
CA ALA A 195 -16.27 -6.29 -16.59
C ALA A 195 -16.47 -5.24 -15.49
N LEU A 196 -15.48 -5.06 -14.60
CA LEU A 196 -15.50 -4.09 -13.50
C LEU A 196 -14.65 -2.85 -13.81
N CYS A 197 -13.94 -2.82 -14.94
CA CYS A 197 -13.22 -1.63 -15.38
C CYS A 197 -14.20 -0.60 -15.95
N LYS A 198 -14.00 0.67 -15.59
CA LYS A 198 -14.79 1.75 -16.18
C LYS A 198 -14.42 1.91 -17.65
N PRO A 199 -15.39 2.18 -18.54
CA PRO A 199 -15.09 2.49 -19.94
C PRO A 199 -14.30 3.79 -20.05
N ASP A 200 -13.43 3.88 -21.06
CA ASP A 200 -12.48 4.99 -21.30
C ASP A 200 -13.14 6.37 -21.49
N THR A 201 -14.48 6.46 -21.51
CA THR A 201 -15.25 7.68 -21.76
C THR A 201 -15.62 8.50 -20.52
N GLU A 202 -15.27 8.07 -19.31
CA GLU A 202 -15.66 8.73 -18.04
C GLU A 202 -14.47 9.12 -17.13
N GLN A 203 -13.26 9.25 -17.66
CA GLN A 203 -12.07 9.68 -16.90
C GLN A 203 -11.78 11.17 -17.05
#